data_AF-A0A958KYE1-F1
#
_entry.id   AF-A0A958KYE1-F1
#
_cell.length_a   1.000
_cell.length_b   1.000
_cell.length_c   1.000
_cell.angle_alpha   90.00
_cell.angle_beta   90.00
_cell.angle_gamma   90.00
#
_symmetry.space_group_name_H-M   'P 1'
#
loop_
_entity.id
_entity.type
_entity.pdbx_description
1 polymer ?
#
loop_
_entity_poly.entity_id
_entity_poly.type
_entity_poly.pdbx_seq_one_letter_code
_entity_poly.pdbx_strand_id
1 'polypeptide(L)'
;MGLVFALAGSLLLTWPVNSYASSCTLLLKNLSVHRLLPSRAIKRKSKAPLIQQSTNYTCGPAALLSWLKSKGDYSASELSLAKKLKTSPTHGTHHADFIKGINMLGYEAQFIENLNIKSLRDFIKKGYGVIVNIQLEGGGHWALLVDISPSGKTLTLMDPWLAKKGYRKLRRVNFENNWFDFFGPEKFRVDQAAIIISPIKNI
;
A
#
# COMPACT_ATOMS: atom_id res chain seq x y z
N MET A 1 20.71 -82.67 -16.40
CA MET A 1 21.41 -81.75 -17.31
C MET A 1 21.72 -80.50 -16.50
N GLY A 2 22.81 -80.48 -15.74
CA GLY A 2 24.09 -79.83 -16.09
C GLY A 2 24.14 -78.48 -15.35
N LEU A 3 24.75 -78.38 -14.14
CA LEU A 3 26.16 -77.97 -13.88
C LEU A 3 26.59 -76.79 -14.77
N VAL A 4 27.07 -75.64 -14.26
CA VAL A 4 28.40 -75.46 -13.65
C VAL A 4 28.50 -74.15 -12.83
N PHE A 5 29.37 -74.21 -11.81
CA PHE A 5 29.89 -73.23 -10.86
C PHE A 5 30.76 -72.08 -11.41
N ALA A 6 31.10 -71.14 -10.50
CA ALA A 6 32.38 -70.41 -10.34
C ALA A 6 32.58 -69.11 -11.14
N LEU A 7 33.35 -68.10 -10.71
CA LEU A 7 33.98 -67.66 -9.45
C LEU A 7 34.52 -66.23 -9.72
N ALA A 8 34.68 -65.46 -8.64
CA ALA A 8 35.70 -64.43 -8.33
C ALA A 8 36.43 -63.64 -9.45
N GLY A 9 36.55 -62.33 -9.27
CA GLY A 9 37.56 -61.52 -9.96
C GLY A 9 37.49 -60.02 -9.70
N SER A 10 37.86 -59.57 -8.49
CA SER A 10 38.21 -58.17 -8.22
C SER A 10 39.55 -57.83 -8.88
N LEU A 11 39.63 -56.76 -9.67
CA LEU A 11 40.90 -56.09 -9.92
C LEU A 11 40.74 -54.56 -9.89
N LEU A 12 41.46 -53.98 -8.94
CA LEU A 12 41.71 -52.56 -8.72
C LEU A 12 42.47 -51.97 -9.92
N LEU A 13 42.04 -50.81 -10.39
CA LEU A 13 42.88 -49.91 -11.18
C LEU A 13 43.03 -48.59 -10.44
N THR A 14 44.21 -48.42 -9.86
CA THR A 14 44.68 -47.22 -9.18
C THR A 14 45.51 -46.35 -10.13
N TRP A 15 45.17 -45.04 -10.16
CA TRP A 15 46.08 -43.87 -10.22
C TRP A 15 46.82 -43.60 -11.56
N PRO A 16 47.07 -42.32 -11.95
CA PRO A 16 47.90 -41.40 -11.18
C PRO A 16 47.35 -39.98 -10.95
N VAL A 17 47.69 -39.47 -9.77
CA VAL A 17 47.89 -38.05 -9.49
C VAL A 17 48.93 -37.47 -10.45
N ASN A 18 48.67 -36.27 -10.96
CA ASN A 18 49.76 -35.42 -11.41
C ASN A 18 49.65 -34.05 -10.73
N SER A 19 50.77 -33.68 -10.14
CA SER A 19 51.00 -32.52 -9.32
C SER A 19 51.77 -31.50 -10.16
N TYR A 20 51.24 -30.28 -10.32
CA TYR A 20 52.06 -29.10 -10.57
C TYR A 20 51.50 -27.90 -9.81
N ALA A 21 52.12 -27.63 -8.67
CA ALA A 21 52.19 -26.30 -8.09
C ALA A 21 53.25 -25.48 -8.85
N SER A 22 52.89 -24.27 -9.30
CA SER A 22 53.72 -23.04 -9.22
C SER A 22 53.10 -21.94 -10.08
N SER A 23 52.56 -20.91 -9.44
CA SER A 23 53.25 -19.62 -9.27
C SER A 23 52.23 -18.52 -9.03
N CYS A 24 52.30 -17.92 -7.83
CA CYS A 24 51.81 -16.58 -7.57
C CYS A 24 52.33 -15.61 -8.65
N THR A 25 51.49 -14.66 -9.10
CA THR A 25 51.75 -13.21 -9.01
C THR A 25 50.64 -12.41 -9.74
N LEU A 26 50.05 -11.45 -9.00
CA LEU A 26 49.28 -10.28 -9.45
C LEU A 26 47.99 -10.46 -10.28
N LEU A 27 46.84 -10.23 -9.63
CA LEU A 27 45.91 -9.13 -9.99
C LEU A 27 44.84 -8.96 -8.90
N LEU A 28 45.25 -8.45 -7.74
CA LEU A 28 44.35 -7.86 -6.75
C LEU A 28 43.86 -6.49 -7.24
N LYS A 29 42.84 -6.46 -8.10
CA LYS A 29 41.96 -5.29 -8.28
C LYS A 29 40.57 -5.72 -8.73
N ASN A 30 39.77 -6.22 -7.79
CA ASN A 30 38.33 -5.92 -7.73
C ASN A 30 37.75 -6.36 -6.38
N LEU A 31 38.26 -5.73 -5.31
CA LEU A 31 37.47 -5.55 -4.08
C LEU A 31 36.37 -4.55 -4.40
N SER A 32 35.31 -4.99 -5.10
CA SER A 32 34.03 -4.32 -4.97
C SER A 32 33.56 -4.58 -3.55
N VAL A 33 33.77 -3.56 -2.74
CA VAL A 33 33.34 -3.44 -1.36
C VAL A 33 31.88 -3.90 -1.29
N HIS A 34 31.64 -5.14 -0.87
CA HIS A 34 30.41 -5.51 -0.22
C HIS A 34 30.36 -4.67 1.04
N ARG A 35 29.85 -3.44 0.89
CA ARG A 35 29.44 -2.59 1.98
C ARG A 35 28.38 -3.40 2.70
N LEU A 36 28.79 -4.08 3.76
CA LEU A 36 27.90 -4.63 4.77
C LEU A 36 27.08 -3.45 5.27
N LEU A 37 25.91 -3.27 4.63
CA LEU A 37 24.93 -2.30 5.08
C LEU A 37 24.56 -2.72 6.51
N PRO A 38 24.65 -1.81 7.48
CA PRO A 38 24.36 -2.15 8.86
C PRO A 38 22.96 -2.77 8.95
N SER A 39 22.91 -3.86 9.70
CA SER A 39 21.72 -4.63 10.02
C SER A 39 20.53 -3.73 10.33
N ARG A 40 19.58 -3.72 9.38
CA ARG A 40 18.14 -3.45 9.52
C ARG A 40 17.77 -2.63 10.77
N ALA A 41 17.98 -1.31 10.69
CA ALA A 41 17.17 -0.39 11.47
C ALA A 41 15.71 -0.76 11.23
N ILE A 42 14.95 -1.04 12.29
CA ILE A 42 13.51 -1.29 12.23
C ILE A 42 12.90 -0.11 11.48
N LYS A 43 12.55 -0.31 10.19
CA LYS A 43 11.89 0.70 9.36
C LYS A 43 10.62 1.06 10.11
N ARG A 44 10.60 2.23 10.75
CA ARG A 44 9.35 2.88 11.16
C ARG A 44 8.45 2.81 9.94
N LYS A 45 7.27 2.16 10.06
CA LYS A 45 6.26 2.13 9.00
C LYS A 45 6.04 3.58 8.57
N SER A 46 6.58 3.97 7.42
CA SER A 46 6.54 5.36 6.98
C SER A 46 5.06 5.69 6.82
N LYS A 47 4.59 6.67 7.59
CA LYS A 47 3.21 7.15 7.46
C LYS A 47 2.97 7.55 5.99
N ALA A 48 1.73 7.39 5.52
CA ALA A 48 1.38 7.69 4.13
C ALA A 48 1.80 9.12 3.76
N PRO A 49 2.48 9.36 2.62
CA PRO A 49 3.00 10.67 2.27
C PRO A 49 1.90 11.73 2.22
N LEU A 50 2.21 12.94 2.67
CA LEU A 50 1.30 14.08 2.62
C LEU A 50 1.19 14.55 1.17
N ILE A 51 0.01 14.40 0.57
CA ILE A 51 -0.27 14.82 -0.82
C ILE A 51 -1.32 15.93 -0.77
N GLN A 52 -0.91 17.15 -1.11
CA GLN A 52 -1.83 18.27 -1.26
C GLN A 52 -2.59 18.13 -2.58
N GLN A 53 -3.93 18.26 -2.55
CA GLN A 53 -4.72 18.31 -3.77
C GLN A 53 -4.39 19.57 -4.58
N SER A 54 -4.30 19.43 -5.90
CA SER A 54 -3.97 20.53 -6.82
C SER A 54 -5.18 21.42 -7.13
N THR A 55 -6.40 20.91 -7.01
CA THR A 55 -7.66 21.62 -7.29
C THR A 55 -8.64 21.46 -6.13
N ASN A 56 -9.75 22.20 -6.09
CA ASN A 56 -10.77 22.04 -5.05
C ASN A 56 -11.60 20.74 -5.14
N TYR A 57 -11.48 19.96 -6.23
CA TYR A 57 -12.29 18.76 -6.47
C TYR A 57 -11.46 17.46 -6.56
N THR A 58 -10.13 17.52 -6.43
CA THR A 58 -9.23 16.36 -6.55
C THR A 58 -8.82 15.71 -5.22
N CYS A 59 -9.59 15.92 -4.15
CA CYS A 59 -9.34 15.28 -2.85
C CYS A 59 -9.31 13.74 -2.94
N GLY A 60 -10.24 13.11 -3.68
CA GLY A 60 -10.26 11.67 -3.92
C GLY A 60 -8.97 11.13 -4.57
N PRO A 61 -8.58 11.65 -5.76
CA PRO A 61 -7.31 11.31 -6.41
C PRO A 61 -6.08 11.51 -5.51
N ALA A 62 -6.01 12.61 -4.76
CA ALA A 62 -4.89 12.89 -3.87
C ALA A 62 -4.84 11.91 -2.66
N ALA A 63 -6.00 11.56 -2.09
CA ALA A 63 -6.10 10.56 -1.03
C ALA A 63 -5.64 9.17 -1.52
N LEU A 64 -6.09 8.75 -2.71
CA LEU A 64 -5.65 7.51 -3.32
C LEU A 64 -4.14 7.52 -3.63
N LEU A 65 -3.62 8.64 -4.18
CA LEU A 65 -2.19 8.77 -4.49
C LEU A 65 -1.32 8.61 -3.25
N SER A 66 -1.72 9.20 -2.13
CA SER A 66 -1.03 9.04 -0.86
C SER A 66 -0.99 7.57 -0.42
N TRP A 67 -2.11 6.87 -0.54
CA TRP A 67 -2.17 5.45 -0.22
C TRP A 67 -1.26 4.61 -1.13
N LEU A 68 -1.34 4.78 -2.45
CA LEU A 68 -0.50 4.06 -3.43
C LEU A 68 0.99 4.26 -3.14
N LYS A 69 1.42 5.51 -2.93
CA LYS A 69 2.81 5.81 -2.58
C LYS A 69 3.23 5.21 -1.24
N SER A 70 2.31 5.08 -0.28
CA SER A 70 2.58 4.38 0.99
C SER A 70 2.82 2.87 0.80
N LYS A 71 2.34 2.30 -0.31
CA LYS A 71 2.59 0.92 -0.73
C LYS A 71 3.82 0.77 -1.63
N GLY A 72 4.51 1.87 -1.93
CA GLY A 72 5.65 1.88 -2.84
C GLY A 72 5.27 1.96 -4.31
N ASP A 73 4.00 2.20 -4.63
CA ASP A 73 3.54 2.42 -6.00
C ASP A 73 3.64 3.92 -6.34
N TYR A 74 4.58 4.24 -7.22
CA TYR A 74 4.86 5.60 -7.70
C TYR A 74 4.51 5.78 -9.19
N SER A 75 3.80 4.81 -9.78
CA SER A 75 3.47 4.82 -11.21
C SER A 75 2.44 5.88 -11.59
N ALA A 76 1.60 6.29 -10.63
CA ALA A 76 0.51 7.23 -10.85
C ALA A 76 0.84 8.67 -10.40
N SER A 77 0.22 9.63 -11.07
CA SER A 77 0.13 11.05 -10.67
C SER A 77 -1.31 11.42 -10.30
N GLU A 78 -1.51 12.52 -9.55
CA GLU A 78 -2.85 13.01 -9.17
C GLU A 78 -3.73 13.22 -10.42
N LEU A 79 -3.17 13.82 -11.48
CA LEU A 79 -3.88 14.05 -12.73
C LEU A 79 -4.26 12.73 -13.43
N SER A 80 -3.36 11.74 -13.45
CA SER A 80 -3.67 10.43 -14.04
C SER A 80 -4.77 9.71 -13.28
N LEU A 81 -4.79 9.83 -11.94
CA LEU A 81 -5.83 9.27 -11.09
C LEU A 81 -7.15 10.02 -11.26
N ALA A 82 -7.13 11.36 -11.34
CA ALA A 82 -8.32 12.15 -11.60
C ALA A 82 -9.03 11.71 -12.90
N LYS A 83 -8.26 11.45 -13.96
CA LYS A 83 -8.81 10.89 -15.21
C LYS A 83 -9.39 9.49 -15.02
N LYS A 84 -8.67 8.58 -14.35
CA LYS A 84 -9.14 7.20 -14.07
C LYS A 84 -10.39 7.15 -13.20
N LEU A 85 -10.47 8.01 -12.19
CA LEU A 85 -11.59 8.11 -11.25
C LEU A 85 -12.72 9.01 -11.77
N LYS A 86 -12.59 9.53 -13.01
CA LYS A 86 -13.53 10.47 -13.64
C LYS A 86 -13.89 11.66 -12.76
N THR A 87 -12.90 12.15 -12.03
CA THR A 87 -13.07 13.28 -11.13
C THR A 87 -13.38 14.55 -11.94
N SER A 88 -14.42 15.29 -11.53
CA SER A 88 -14.83 16.54 -12.20
C SER A 88 -14.98 17.71 -11.23
N PRO A 89 -14.94 18.96 -11.72
CA PRO A 89 -15.25 20.13 -10.91
C PRO A 89 -16.69 20.16 -10.36
N THR A 90 -17.61 19.50 -11.05
CA THR A 90 -19.04 19.56 -10.73
C THR A 90 -19.44 18.65 -9.58
N HIS A 91 -18.85 17.46 -9.49
CA HIS A 91 -19.28 16.44 -8.52
C HIS A 91 -18.11 15.80 -7.75
N GLY A 92 -16.87 16.27 -7.97
CA GLY A 92 -15.70 15.62 -7.40
C GLY A 92 -15.55 14.21 -7.93
N THR A 93 -15.36 13.24 -7.03
CA THR A 93 -15.24 11.81 -7.38
C THR A 93 -16.40 11.03 -6.81
N HIS A 94 -17.21 10.43 -7.68
CA HIS A 94 -18.30 9.55 -7.26
C HIS A 94 -17.75 8.18 -6.81
N HIS A 95 -18.31 7.59 -5.75
CA HIS A 95 -17.82 6.34 -5.16
C HIS A 95 -17.74 5.19 -6.18
N ALA A 96 -18.71 5.09 -7.09
CA ALA A 96 -18.74 4.04 -8.12
C ALA A 96 -17.56 4.15 -9.11
N ASP A 97 -17.21 5.37 -9.57
CA ASP A 97 -16.03 5.57 -10.41
C ASP A 97 -14.74 5.44 -9.61
N PHE A 98 -14.78 5.73 -8.31
CA PHE A 98 -13.66 5.49 -7.39
C PHE A 98 -13.28 4.00 -7.37
N ILE A 99 -14.26 3.11 -7.12
CA ILE A 99 -14.05 1.66 -7.12
C ILE A 99 -13.54 1.19 -8.48
N LYS A 100 -14.20 1.60 -9.58
CA LYS A 100 -13.81 1.21 -10.95
C LYS A 100 -12.37 1.62 -11.24
N GLY A 101 -11.99 2.86 -10.90
CA GLY A 101 -10.63 3.35 -11.13
C GLY A 101 -9.57 2.61 -10.32
N ILE A 102 -9.87 2.22 -9.08
CA ILE A 102 -8.97 1.38 -8.26
C ILE A 102 -8.84 -0.03 -8.85
N ASN A 103 -9.94 -0.64 -9.28
CA ASN A 103 -9.93 -1.95 -9.93
C ASN A 103 -9.11 -1.95 -11.22
N MET A 104 -9.18 -0.87 -12.01
CA MET A 104 -8.32 -0.67 -13.19
C MET A 104 -6.84 -0.44 -12.88
N LEU A 105 -6.45 -0.30 -11.61
CA LEU A 105 -5.05 -0.25 -11.16
C LEU A 105 -4.57 -1.61 -10.64
N GLY A 106 -5.42 -2.65 -10.68
CA GLY A 106 -5.07 -4.00 -10.20
C GLY A 106 -5.28 -4.23 -8.70
N TYR A 107 -5.99 -3.31 -8.02
CA TYR A 107 -6.36 -3.45 -6.61
C TYR A 107 -7.86 -3.73 -6.49
N GLU A 108 -8.29 -4.41 -5.44
CA GLU A 108 -9.71 -4.57 -5.15
C GLU A 108 -10.19 -3.45 -4.21
N ALA A 109 -11.32 -2.83 -4.53
CA ALA A 109 -11.96 -1.85 -3.66
C ALA A 109 -13.47 -2.08 -3.49
N GLN A 110 -13.99 -1.68 -2.33
CA GLN A 110 -15.41 -1.69 -2.03
C GLN A 110 -15.80 -0.38 -1.34
N PHE A 111 -17.01 0.11 -1.63
CA PHE A 111 -17.63 1.17 -0.85
C PHE A 111 -18.50 0.52 0.21
N ILE A 112 -18.26 0.86 1.48
CA ILE A 112 -18.97 0.28 2.62
C ILE A 112 -19.54 1.43 3.46
N GLU A 113 -20.81 1.31 3.80
CA GLU A 113 -21.58 2.26 4.63
C GLU A 113 -21.81 1.69 6.03
N ASN A 114 -22.30 2.52 6.96
CA ASN A 114 -22.63 2.13 8.33
C ASN A 114 -21.46 1.46 9.08
N LEU A 115 -20.22 1.88 8.76
CA LEU A 115 -19.03 1.40 9.44
C LEU A 115 -18.91 2.03 10.83
N ASN A 116 -18.23 1.36 11.74
CA ASN A 116 -17.88 1.94 13.04
C ASN A 116 -16.35 2.06 13.19
N ILE A 117 -15.92 2.82 14.20
CA ILE A 117 -14.49 3.08 14.46
C ILE A 117 -13.69 1.79 14.70
N LYS A 118 -14.33 0.74 15.26
CA LYS A 118 -13.69 -0.56 15.45
C LYS A 118 -13.42 -1.22 14.09
N SER A 119 -14.38 -1.24 13.18
CA SER A 119 -14.21 -1.77 11.81
C SER A 119 -13.09 -1.03 11.07
N LEU A 120 -13.06 0.31 11.12
CA LEU A 120 -11.97 1.10 10.51
C LEU A 120 -10.60 0.70 11.06
N ARG A 121 -10.48 0.52 12.38
CA ARG A 121 -9.24 0.07 13.02
C ARG A 121 -8.84 -1.31 12.53
N ASP A 122 -9.79 -2.23 12.43
CA ASP A 122 -9.54 -3.60 12.01
C ASP A 122 -9.04 -3.65 10.55
N PHE A 123 -9.58 -2.80 9.66
CA PHE A 123 -9.07 -2.64 8.29
C PHE A 123 -7.63 -2.12 8.25
N ILE A 124 -7.32 -1.04 8.99
CA ILE A 124 -5.97 -0.47 9.04
C ILE A 124 -4.95 -1.49 9.58
N LYS A 125 -5.32 -2.23 10.64
CA LYS A 125 -4.47 -3.29 11.21
C LYS A 125 -4.17 -4.40 10.21
N LYS A 126 -5.16 -4.78 9.40
CA LYS A 126 -5.01 -5.76 8.32
C LYS A 126 -4.29 -5.20 7.08
N GLY A 127 -3.91 -3.93 7.07
CA GLY A 127 -3.14 -3.30 6.00
C GLY A 127 -3.98 -2.78 4.83
N TYR A 128 -5.30 -2.75 4.96
CA TYR A 128 -6.21 -2.19 3.96
C TYR A 128 -6.03 -0.67 3.83
N GLY A 129 -6.32 -0.14 2.65
CA GLY A 129 -6.58 1.30 2.48
C GLY A 129 -7.96 1.65 3.00
N VAL A 130 -8.05 2.77 3.71
CA VAL A 130 -9.32 3.28 4.25
C VAL A 130 -9.42 4.75 3.86
N ILE A 131 -10.18 5.04 2.81
CA ILE A 131 -10.46 6.41 2.36
C ILE A 131 -11.89 6.74 2.78
N VAL A 132 -12.04 7.62 3.76
CA VAL A 132 -13.33 7.96 4.36
C VAL A 132 -14.04 9.03 3.53
N ASN A 133 -15.37 8.94 3.46
CA ASN A 133 -16.23 10.03 2.95
C ASN A 133 -16.77 10.84 4.13
N ILE A 134 -16.36 12.09 4.28
CA ILE A 134 -16.63 12.89 5.48
C ILE A 134 -16.98 14.34 5.11
N GLN A 135 -17.88 14.98 5.85
CA GLN A 135 -18.10 16.43 5.75
C GLN A 135 -16.92 17.18 6.36
N LEU A 136 -16.16 17.91 5.54
CA LEU A 136 -15.12 18.82 5.99
C LEU A 136 -15.13 20.07 5.10
N GLU A 137 -14.71 21.22 5.65
CA GLU A 137 -14.66 22.49 4.90
C GLU A 137 -15.99 22.90 4.23
N GLY A 138 -17.13 22.47 4.80
CA GLY A 138 -18.47 22.82 4.31
C GLY A 138 -19.03 21.89 3.22
N GLY A 139 -18.37 20.78 2.89
CA GLY A 139 -18.91 19.80 1.93
C GLY A 139 -18.31 18.39 2.04
N GLY A 140 -18.75 17.50 1.16
CA GLY A 140 -18.23 16.14 1.04
C GLY A 140 -16.76 16.12 0.68
N HIS A 141 -15.99 15.29 1.40
CA HIS A 141 -14.54 15.27 1.30
C HIS A 141 -13.98 13.85 1.46
N TRP A 142 -13.10 13.48 0.53
CA TRP A 142 -12.36 12.22 0.60
C TRP A 142 -11.02 12.43 1.31
N ALA A 143 -10.78 11.69 2.37
CA ALA A 143 -9.52 11.72 3.10
C ALA A 143 -9.02 10.30 3.43
N LEU A 144 -7.70 10.10 3.43
CA LEU A 144 -7.12 8.81 3.80
C LEU A 144 -7.00 8.72 5.32
N LEU A 145 -7.61 7.72 5.93
CA LEU A 145 -7.44 7.41 7.34
C LEU A 145 -6.13 6.65 7.54
N VAL A 146 -5.17 7.30 8.20
CA VAL A 146 -3.80 6.78 8.37
C VAL A 146 -3.66 5.99 9.66
N ASP A 147 -4.30 6.46 10.74
CA ASP A 147 -4.17 5.85 12.06
C ASP A 147 -5.36 6.19 12.96
N ILE A 148 -5.59 5.32 13.95
CA ILE A 148 -6.52 5.53 15.04
C ILE A 148 -5.75 5.29 16.33
N SER A 149 -5.77 6.26 17.25
CA SER A 149 -5.05 6.14 18.52
C SER A 149 -5.43 4.84 19.27
N PRO A 150 -4.53 4.28 20.11
CA PRO A 150 -4.83 3.06 20.85
C PRO A 150 -6.14 3.13 21.65
N SER A 151 -6.41 4.29 22.27
CA SER A 151 -7.67 4.55 23.00
C SER A 151 -8.89 4.75 22.10
N GLY A 152 -8.71 4.92 20.79
CA GLY A 152 -9.78 5.23 19.84
C GLY A 152 -10.32 6.65 19.93
N LYS A 153 -9.73 7.51 20.76
CA LYS A 153 -10.22 8.88 20.97
C LYS A 153 -9.81 9.86 19.86
N THR A 154 -8.81 9.50 19.04
CA THR A 154 -8.27 10.38 18.00
C THR A 154 -8.08 9.59 16.71
N LEU A 155 -8.58 10.14 15.60
CA LEU A 155 -8.36 9.66 14.25
C LEU A 155 -7.37 10.59 13.54
N THR A 156 -6.43 10.03 12.80
CA THR A 156 -5.41 10.77 12.05
C THR A 156 -5.63 10.56 10.56
N LEU A 157 -5.90 11.64 9.84
CA LEU A 157 -6.16 11.65 8.41
C LEU A 157 -4.96 12.26 7.66
N MET A 158 -4.59 11.66 6.54
CA MET A 158 -3.96 12.39 5.45
C MET A 158 -5.09 13.08 4.70
N ASP A 159 -5.28 14.34 5.04
CA ASP A 159 -6.29 15.21 4.44
C ASP A 159 -5.65 15.99 3.29
N PRO A 160 -6.08 15.77 2.04
CA PRO A 160 -5.52 16.46 0.89
C PRO A 160 -5.65 17.99 0.93
N TRP A 161 -6.62 18.54 1.66
CA TRP A 161 -6.83 19.97 1.79
C TRP A 161 -5.78 20.62 2.71
N LEU A 162 -5.41 19.93 3.79
CA LEU A 162 -4.47 20.41 4.81
C LEU A 162 -3.09 19.77 4.75
N ALA A 163 -2.77 19.00 3.71
CA ALA A 163 -1.55 18.20 3.65
C ALA A 163 -0.26 19.01 3.88
N LYS A 164 -0.20 20.28 3.43
CA LYS A 164 0.93 21.20 3.71
C LYS A 164 1.11 21.53 5.20
N LYS A 165 0.05 21.42 6.00
CA LYS A 165 0.06 21.63 7.47
C LYS A 165 0.32 20.34 8.25
N GLY A 166 0.45 19.19 7.57
CA GLY A 166 0.61 17.88 8.18
C GLY A 166 -0.67 17.07 8.23
N TYR A 167 -0.68 16.02 9.05
CA TYR A 167 -1.87 15.17 9.21
C TYR A 167 -2.94 15.89 10.03
N ARG A 168 -4.20 15.82 9.58
CA ARG A 168 -5.36 16.28 10.34
C ARG A 168 -5.64 15.28 11.46
N LYS A 169 -5.70 15.74 12.71
CA LYS A 169 -6.11 14.92 13.85
C LYS A 169 -7.50 15.35 14.30
N LEU A 170 -8.44 14.42 14.35
CA LEU A 170 -9.81 14.65 14.79
C LEU A 170 -10.09 13.88 16.07
N ARG A 171 -10.74 14.53 17.04
CA ARG A 171 -11.37 13.80 18.16
C ARG A 171 -12.44 12.88 17.58
N ARG A 172 -12.60 11.68 18.15
CA ARG A 172 -13.58 10.68 17.69
C ARG A 172 -14.98 11.27 17.53
N VAL A 173 -15.46 12.01 18.52
CA VAL A 173 -16.78 12.66 18.46
C VAL A 173 -16.91 13.63 17.28
N ASN A 174 -15.87 14.42 17.00
CA ASN A 174 -15.87 15.33 15.85
C ASN A 174 -15.84 14.56 14.53
N PHE A 175 -15.09 13.45 14.48
CA PHE A 175 -15.07 12.60 13.29
C PHE A 175 -16.46 11.99 13.06
N GLU A 176 -17.02 11.28 14.04
CA GLU A 176 -18.32 10.60 13.93
C GLU A 176 -19.45 11.57 13.57
N ASN A 177 -19.49 12.76 14.18
CA ASN A 177 -20.50 13.77 13.89
C ASN A 177 -20.44 14.31 12.46
N ASN A 178 -19.29 14.23 11.80
CA ASN A 178 -19.08 14.72 10.43
C ASN A 178 -18.98 13.58 9.42
N TRP A 179 -19.00 12.31 9.86
CA TRP A 179 -18.76 11.15 9.01
C TRP A 179 -20.02 10.74 8.25
N PHE A 180 -20.39 11.60 7.30
CA PHE A 180 -21.49 11.40 6.37
C PHE A 180 -21.27 12.25 5.11
N ASP A 181 -22.07 12.00 4.08
CA ASP A 181 -22.14 12.83 2.88
C ASP A 181 -23.51 12.76 2.21
N PHE A 182 -23.72 13.56 1.18
CA PHE A 182 -24.95 13.57 0.38
C PHE A 182 -24.64 13.24 -1.08
N PHE A 183 -25.33 12.24 -1.63
CA PHE A 183 -25.18 11.84 -3.02
C PHE A 183 -26.43 12.14 -3.87
N GLY A 184 -26.18 12.42 -5.14
CA GLY A 184 -27.23 12.61 -6.14
C GLY A 184 -27.99 13.94 -6.04
N PRO A 185 -28.87 14.22 -7.00
CA PRO A 185 -29.64 15.47 -7.04
C PRO A 185 -30.60 15.60 -5.86
N GLU A 186 -31.11 14.47 -5.36
CA GLU A 186 -32.02 14.42 -4.21
C GLU A 186 -31.29 14.47 -2.86
N LYS A 187 -29.95 14.56 -2.86
CA LYS A 187 -29.11 14.62 -1.66
C LYS A 187 -29.39 13.49 -0.68
N PHE A 188 -29.32 12.25 -1.16
CA PHE A 188 -29.40 11.07 -0.32
C PHE A 188 -28.25 11.05 0.67
N ARG A 189 -28.58 11.09 1.97
CA ARG A 189 -27.60 11.02 3.04
C ARG A 189 -27.01 9.61 3.10
N VAL A 190 -25.70 9.54 3.11
CA VAL A 190 -24.93 8.32 3.33
C VAL A 190 -24.07 8.51 4.57
N ASP A 191 -24.29 7.66 5.56
CA ASP A 191 -23.62 7.72 6.84
C ASP A 191 -22.47 6.72 6.93
N GLN A 192 -21.39 7.17 7.58
CA GLN A 192 -20.29 6.33 8.05
C GLN A 192 -19.66 5.51 6.93
N ALA A 193 -19.41 6.15 5.80
CA ALA A 193 -18.97 5.48 4.59
C ALA A 193 -17.46 5.63 4.31
N ALA A 194 -16.89 4.60 3.70
CA ALA A 194 -15.50 4.61 3.25
C ALA A 194 -15.30 3.72 2.02
N ILE A 195 -14.32 4.08 1.20
CA ILE A 195 -13.70 3.16 0.24
C ILE A 195 -12.66 2.34 0.99
N ILE A 196 -12.85 1.03 0.99
CA ILE A 196 -11.95 0.04 1.56
C ILE A 196 -11.17 -0.62 0.42
N ILE A 197 -9.84 -0.51 0.46
CA ILE A 197 -8.94 -1.04 -0.57
C ILE A 197 -8.20 -2.24 0.00
N SER A 198 -8.35 -3.40 -0.62
CA SER A 198 -7.64 -4.62 -0.23
C SER A 198 -6.13 -4.43 -0.42
N PRO A 199 -5.29 -4.93 0.50
CA PRO A 199 -3.88 -5.09 0.21
C PRO A 199 -3.72 -6.06 -0.96
N ILE A 200 -2.76 -5.81 -1.87
CA ILE A 200 -2.41 -6.78 -2.91
C ILE A 200 -2.12 -8.12 -2.22
N LYS A 201 -2.85 -9.18 -2.59
CA LYS A 201 -2.40 -10.54 -2.30
C LYS A 201 -1.14 -10.71 -3.12
N ASN A 202 0.02 -10.83 -2.48
CA ASN A 202 1.19 -11.36 -3.17
C ASN A 202 0.76 -12.70 -3.77
N ILE A 203 0.64 -12.74 -5.11
CA ILE A 203 0.54 -13.98 -5.88
C ILE A 203 1.93 -14.63 -5.83
#